data_AF-A0A1W9UEF1-F1
#
_entry.id   AF-A0A1W9UEF1-F1
#
_cell.length_a   1.000
_cell.length_b   1.000
_cell.length_c   1.000
_cell.angle_alpha   90.00
_cell.angle_beta   90.00
_cell.angle_gamma   90.00
#
_symmetry.space_group_name_H-M   'P 1'
#
loop_
_entity.id
_entity.type
_entity.pdbx_description
1 polymer ?
#
loop_
_entity_poly.entity_id
_entity_poly.type
_entity_poly.pdbx_seq_one_letter_code
_entity_poly.pdbx_strand_id
1 'polypeptide(L)'
;MDDIAIQATKQHVRETMRYLDPDRYMVIDSYAGRGAEELQYVVDHVTANDTSFGVSHWPRSGLEHAVYETAQYINYKLIDEFPVGEDVKVMGLRRNGELILTVAMPLIATRIGDAAEYQEVKRAAEAAIQEYAAQLDHRKVIVMVNTADDSANDAVYLTLTGTSAEMGDDGEVGRGNRLNGLITPFRSVSLEAPCGKNPISHVGKVYNALALLAAQDIVEKVPAVREVSVYLLSQIGSPLDQPLMATATVHTKNGNLTASIQADVQGVLDDRLANVGALRDIILNREITLF
;
A
#
# COMPACT_ATOMS: atom_id res chain seq x y z
N MET A 1 -25.13 -12.39 4.16
CA MET A 1 -24.01 -11.59 3.62
C MET A 1 -23.27 -10.94 4.78
N ASP A 2 -24.01 -10.29 5.67
CA ASP A 2 -23.54 -9.72 6.93
C ASP A 2 -22.67 -10.68 7.75
N ASP A 3 -23.10 -11.94 7.96
CA ASP A 3 -22.28 -12.94 8.65
C ASP A 3 -20.92 -13.16 8.00
N ILE A 4 -20.88 -13.22 6.66
CA ILE A 4 -19.62 -13.40 5.92
C ILE A 4 -18.73 -12.17 6.14
N ALA A 5 -19.28 -10.96 6.06
CA ALA A 5 -18.54 -9.72 6.28
C ALA A 5 -17.98 -9.64 7.71
N ILE A 6 -18.80 -9.92 8.73
CA ILE A 6 -18.40 -9.91 10.14
C ILE A 6 -17.31 -10.96 10.40
N GLN A 7 -17.50 -12.21 9.93
CA GLN A 7 -16.51 -13.27 10.14
C GLN A 7 -15.22 -13.01 9.38
N ALA A 8 -15.28 -12.46 8.16
CA ALA A 8 -14.10 -12.08 7.39
C ALA A 8 -13.30 -10.97 8.11
N THR A 9 -13.97 -9.95 8.67
CA THR A 9 -13.31 -8.90 9.47
C THR A 9 -12.64 -9.50 10.70
N LYS A 10 -13.34 -10.36 11.47
CA LYS A 10 -12.76 -11.02 12.64
C LYS A 10 -11.55 -11.88 12.28
N GLN A 11 -11.65 -12.66 11.21
CA GLN A 11 -10.55 -13.48 10.73
C GLN A 11 -9.35 -12.62 10.34
N HIS A 12 -9.58 -11.54 9.58
CA HIS A 12 -8.50 -10.63 9.19
C HIS A 12 -7.78 -10.04 10.39
N VAL A 13 -8.50 -9.55 11.40
CA VAL A 13 -7.89 -9.02 12.63
C VAL A 13 -7.06 -10.08 13.36
N ARG A 14 -7.55 -11.32 13.47
CA ARG A 14 -6.77 -12.42 14.08
C ARG A 14 -5.52 -12.80 13.27
N GLU A 15 -5.56 -12.63 11.96
CA GLU A 15 -4.41 -12.89 11.07
C GLU A 15 -3.37 -11.77 11.12
N THR A 16 -3.78 -10.52 11.38
CA THR A 16 -2.91 -9.35 11.26
C THR A 16 -2.52 -8.68 12.56
N MET A 17 -3.24 -8.90 13.66
CA MET A 17 -2.99 -8.25 14.96
C MET A 17 -2.76 -9.30 16.05
N ARG A 18 -1.63 -9.21 16.76
CA ARG A 18 -1.23 -10.17 17.82
C ARG A 18 -1.98 -9.95 19.12
N TYR A 19 -2.30 -8.69 19.44
CA TYR A 19 -2.84 -8.29 20.75
C TYR A 19 -4.29 -7.77 20.69
N LEU A 20 -4.85 -7.56 19.49
CA LEU A 20 -6.24 -7.17 19.29
C LEU A 20 -7.13 -8.40 19.11
N ASP A 21 -7.84 -8.80 20.17
CA ASP A 21 -8.89 -9.81 20.10
C ASP A 21 -10.21 -9.17 19.61
N PRO A 22 -10.70 -9.51 18.40
CA PRO A 22 -11.90 -8.90 17.83
C PRO A 22 -13.21 -9.36 18.51
N ASP A 23 -13.19 -10.42 19.32
CA ASP A 23 -14.36 -10.82 20.11
C ASP A 23 -14.45 -10.08 21.45
N ARG A 24 -13.33 -9.55 21.94
CA ARG A 24 -13.25 -8.85 23.24
C ARG A 24 -13.22 -7.34 23.11
N TYR A 25 -12.54 -6.82 22.10
CA TYR A 25 -12.21 -5.39 22.02
C TYR A 25 -12.90 -4.67 20.85
N MET A 26 -13.70 -5.37 20.04
CA MET A 26 -14.38 -4.78 18.88
C MET A 26 -15.87 -5.06 18.87
N VAL A 27 -16.63 -4.09 18.37
CA VAL A 27 -18.01 -4.26 17.92
C VAL A 27 -18.00 -4.15 16.41
N ILE A 28 -18.52 -5.15 15.72
CA ILE A 28 -18.47 -5.24 14.25
C ILE A 28 -19.89 -5.37 13.73
N ASP A 29 -20.36 -4.31 13.08
CA ASP A 29 -21.66 -4.26 12.43
C ASP A 29 -21.51 -4.28 10.91
N SER A 30 -22.52 -4.84 10.22
CA SER A 30 -22.61 -4.81 8.76
C SER A 30 -23.93 -4.16 8.34
N TYR A 31 -23.83 -3.20 7.42
CA TYR A 31 -24.96 -2.47 6.85
C TYR A 31 -25.00 -2.64 5.33
N ALA A 32 -24.61 -3.82 4.85
CA ALA A 32 -24.38 -4.04 3.43
C ALA A 32 -25.71 -4.22 2.67
N GLY A 33 -25.98 -3.29 1.75
CA GLY A 33 -27.20 -3.30 0.93
C GLY A 33 -27.06 -4.09 -0.36
N ARG A 34 -28.19 -4.24 -1.07
CA ARG A 34 -28.20 -4.77 -2.44
C ARG A 34 -27.76 -3.67 -3.41
N GLY A 35 -26.87 -4.01 -4.35
CA GLY A 35 -26.48 -3.08 -5.43
C GLY A 35 -27.65 -2.78 -6.37
N ALA A 36 -27.57 -1.66 -7.10
CA ALA A 36 -28.58 -1.32 -8.10
C ALA A 36 -28.56 -2.32 -9.28
N GLU A 37 -29.71 -2.56 -9.92
CA GLU A 37 -29.87 -3.59 -10.96
C GLU A 37 -28.99 -3.30 -12.19
N GLU A 38 -28.88 -2.03 -12.58
CA GLU A 38 -28.06 -1.58 -13.69
C GLU A 38 -26.55 -1.81 -13.44
N LEU A 39 -26.09 -1.77 -12.19
CA LEU A 39 -24.70 -2.06 -11.84
C LEU A 39 -24.44 -3.58 -11.71
N GLN A 40 -25.44 -4.35 -11.29
CA GLN A 40 -25.37 -5.82 -11.32
C GLN A 40 -25.21 -6.32 -12.77
N TYR A 41 -25.96 -5.76 -13.71
CA TYR A 41 -25.86 -6.09 -15.15
C TYR A 41 -24.42 -5.96 -15.67
N VAL A 42 -23.72 -4.89 -15.30
CA VAL A 42 -22.34 -4.64 -15.73
C VAL A 42 -21.36 -5.68 -15.16
N VAL A 43 -21.57 -6.12 -13.92
CA VAL A 43 -20.77 -7.20 -13.31
C VAL A 43 -20.99 -8.52 -14.05
N ASP A 44 -22.24 -8.85 -14.37
CA ASP A 44 -22.61 -10.10 -15.05
C ASP A 44 -22.02 -10.20 -16.47
N HIS A 45 -21.87 -9.06 -17.15
CA HIS A 45 -21.29 -8.98 -18.49
C HIS A 45 -19.78 -8.69 -18.49
N VAL A 46 -19.16 -8.56 -17.31
CA VAL A 46 -17.72 -8.29 -17.12
C VAL A 46 -17.26 -7.06 -17.93
N THR A 47 -18.06 -5.99 -17.89
CA THR A 47 -17.69 -4.69 -18.47
C THR A 47 -17.31 -3.70 -17.36
N ALA A 48 -16.69 -2.58 -17.73
CA ALA A 48 -16.29 -1.56 -16.78
C ALA A 48 -17.49 -1.04 -15.98
N ASN A 49 -17.45 -1.19 -14.65
CA ASN A 49 -18.55 -0.78 -13.77
C ASN A 49 -18.71 0.75 -13.61
N ASP A 50 -17.70 1.51 -14.01
CA ASP A 50 -17.62 2.95 -13.79
C ASP A 50 -16.68 3.58 -14.83
N THR A 51 -16.69 4.91 -14.92
CA THR A 51 -15.72 5.71 -15.67
C THR A 51 -14.66 6.20 -14.68
N SER A 52 -13.70 5.34 -14.37
CA SER A 52 -12.60 5.63 -13.43
C SER A 52 -11.24 5.37 -14.07
N PHE A 53 -10.17 5.68 -13.34
CA PHE A 53 -8.81 5.56 -13.82
C PHE A 53 -7.87 4.86 -12.81
N GLY A 54 -6.93 4.10 -13.34
CA GLY A 54 -5.84 3.47 -12.58
C GLY A 54 -4.50 4.10 -12.95
N VAL A 55 -3.64 4.31 -11.96
CA VAL A 55 -2.29 4.83 -12.17
C VAL A 55 -1.32 4.13 -11.24
N SER A 56 -0.17 3.72 -11.77
CA SER A 56 0.95 3.26 -10.96
C SER A 56 2.27 3.50 -11.68
N HIS A 57 3.33 3.65 -10.89
CA HIS A 57 4.68 3.85 -11.38
C HIS A 57 5.63 2.77 -10.85
N TRP A 58 6.69 2.50 -11.60
CA TRP A 58 7.75 1.59 -11.23
C TRP A 58 9.09 1.98 -11.90
N PRO A 59 10.26 1.74 -11.27
CA PRO A 59 10.44 1.30 -9.89
C PRO A 59 10.13 2.42 -8.88
N ARG A 60 10.09 2.04 -7.59
CA ARG A 60 10.10 3.01 -6.50
C ARG A 60 11.37 3.86 -6.58
N SER A 61 11.26 5.15 -6.32
CA SER A 61 12.42 6.01 -6.07
C SER A 61 13.15 5.56 -4.80
N GLY A 62 14.41 5.99 -4.61
CA GLY A 62 15.16 5.62 -3.42
C GLY A 62 14.49 6.01 -2.08
N LEU A 63 13.79 7.16 -2.02
CA LEU A 63 12.99 7.53 -0.85
C LEU A 63 11.76 6.62 -0.68
N GLU A 64 11.04 6.36 -1.78
CA GLU A 64 9.86 5.49 -1.77
C GLU A 64 10.23 4.06 -1.32
N HIS A 65 11.33 3.53 -1.83
CA HIS A 65 11.87 2.24 -1.43
C HIS A 65 12.25 2.23 0.05
N ALA A 66 13.01 3.24 0.52
CA ALA A 66 13.42 3.33 1.92
C ALA A 66 12.22 3.34 2.88
N VAL A 67 11.18 4.14 2.58
CA VAL A 67 9.94 4.19 3.39
C VAL A 67 9.23 2.84 3.39
N TYR A 68 9.00 2.26 2.20
CA TYR A 68 8.27 1.00 2.06
C TYR A 68 8.97 -0.14 2.81
N GLU A 69 10.25 -0.39 2.52
CA GLU A 69 11.00 -1.48 3.14
C GLU A 69 11.18 -1.28 4.65
N THR A 70 11.30 -0.03 5.12
CA THR A 70 11.38 0.24 6.57
C THR A 70 10.08 -0.18 7.27
N ALA A 71 8.92 0.15 6.71
CA ALA A 71 7.63 -0.29 7.27
C ALA A 71 7.50 -1.81 7.24
N GLN A 72 7.91 -2.46 6.15
CA GLN A 72 7.93 -3.92 6.04
C GLN A 72 8.86 -4.57 7.08
N TYR A 73 10.08 -4.05 7.25
CA TYR A 73 11.02 -4.54 8.24
C TYR A 73 10.45 -4.45 9.66
N ILE A 74 9.80 -3.34 10.00
CA ILE A 74 9.20 -3.18 11.33
C ILE A 74 8.11 -4.24 11.55
N ASN A 75 7.16 -4.36 10.63
CA ASN A 75 5.97 -5.20 10.79
C ASN A 75 6.21 -6.71 10.59
N TYR A 76 7.31 -7.11 9.94
CA TYR A 76 7.56 -8.53 9.63
C TYR A 76 8.85 -9.09 10.22
N LYS A 77 9.69 -8.26 10.85
CA LYS A 77 10.94 -8.71 11.47
C LYS A 77 11.19 -8.08 12.84
N LEU A 78 11.20 -6.75 12.93
CA LEU A 78 11.46 -6.05 14.20
C LEU A 78 10.43 -6.41 15.27
N ILE A 79 9.17 -6.57 14.89
CA ILE A 79 8.06 -6.91 15.78
C ILE A 79 8.23 -8.28 16.49
N ASP A 80 9.10 -9.16 15.99
CA ASP A 80 9.43 -10.43 16.65
C ASP A 80 10.58 -10.28 17.66
N GLU A 81 11.38 -9.22 17.53
CA GLU A 81 12.54 -8.92 18.35
C GLU A 81 12.22 -7.93 19.48
N PHE A 82 11.22 -7.06 19.27
CA PHE A 82 10.84 -5.98 20.19
C PHE A 82 9.32 -6.00 20.45
N PRO A 83 8.84 -5.47 21.60
CA PRO A 83 7.42 -5.38 21.92
C PRO A 83 6.74 -4.23 21.16
N VAL A 84 6.85 -4.21 19.84
CA VAL A 84 6.24 -3.24 18.92
C VAL A 84 4.83 -3.71 18.55
N GLY A 85 3.90 -2.78 18.38
CA GLY A 85 2.57 -3.06 17.81
C GLY A 85 2.53 -2.85 16.29
N GLU A 86 1.49 -3.36 15.65
CA GLU A 86 1.35 -3.40 14.19
C GLU A 86 1.03 -2.05 13.53
N ASP A 87 0.59 -1.06 14.31
CA ASP A 87 0.25 0.28 13.84
C ASP A 87 1.49 1.15 13.61
N VAL A 88 2.14 0.90 12.48
CA VAL A 88 3.39 1.53 12.09
C VAL A 88 3.15 2.52 10.95
N LYS A 89 3.52 3.78 11.19
CA LYS A 89 3.51 4.82 10.17
C LYS A 89 4.92 5.33 9.93
N VAL A 90 5.40 5.14 8.70
CA VAL A 90 6.70 5.67 8.25
C VAL A 90 6.48 6.84 7.31
N MET A 91 6.99 8.01 7.68
CA MET A 91 7.00 9.20 6.84
C MET A 91 8.42 9.48 6.37
N GLY A 92 8.59 9.63 5.06
CA GLY A 92 9.89 9.95 4.47
C GLY A 92 9.97 11.36 3.90
N LEU A 93 11.04 12.07 4.21
CA LEU A 93 11.41 13.35 3.61
C LEU A 93 12.81 13.24 3.00
N ARG A 94 12.96 13.67 1.74
CA ARG A 94 14.28 13.87 1.13
C ARG A 94 14.59 15.35 1.07
N ARG A 95 15.68 15.78 1.72
CA ARG A 95 16.11 17.19 1.75
C ARG A 95 17.64 17.28 1.71
N ASN A 96 18.17 18.15 0.86
CA ASN A 96 19.60 18.44 0.77
C ASN A 96 20.51 17.19 0.61
N GLY A 97 20.03 16.17 -0.11
CA GLY A 97 20.79 14.94 -0.33
C GLY A 97 20.71 13.91 0.79
N GLU A 98 19.93 14.16 1.85
CA GLU A 98 19.69 13.23 2.95
C GLU A 98 18.23 12.73 2.94
N LEU A 99 18.00 11.54 3.48
CA LEU A 99 16.69 10.98 3.77
C LEU A 99 16.42 11.07 5.28
N ILE A 100 15.25 11.58 5.65
CA ILE A 100 14.77 11.62 7.03
C ILE A 100 13.53 10.75 7.08
N LEU A 101 13.56 9.69 7.89
CA LEU A 101 12.44 8.80 8.14
C LEU A 101 11.91 9.06 9.55
N THR A 102 10.69 9.55 9.66
CA THR A 102 9.97 9.66 10.93
C THR A 102 9.06 8.45 11.07
N VAL A 103 9.25 7.68 12.13
CA VAL A 103 8.50 6.46 12.42
C VAL A 103 7.64 6.71 13.65
N ALA A 104 6.33 6.50 13.51
CA ALA A 104 5.44 6.35 14.64
C ALA A 104 5.10 4.88 14.76
N MET A 105 5.38 4.28 15.92
CA MET A 105 5.08 2.89 16.22
C MET A 105 4.77 2.73 17.71
N PRO A 106 3.66 2.08 18.10
CA PRO A 106 3.35 1.86 19.49
C PRO A 106 4.25 0.76 20.08
N LEU A 107 4.56 0.88 21.37
CA LEU A 107 5.06 -0.25 22.16
C LEU A 107 3.90 -0.89 22.94
N ILE A 108 3.96 -2.21 23.12
CA ILE A 108 2.92 -2.98 23.81
C ILE A 108 3.02 -2.74 25.32
N ALA A 109 2.04 -2.05 25.88
CA ALA A 109 2.02 -1.59 27.27
C ALA A 109 2.20 -2.73 28.28
N THR A 110 1.64 -3.91 28.02
CA THR A 110 1.76 -5.08 28.91
C THR A 110 3.17 -5.70 28.92
N ARG A 111 4.06 -5.24 28.05
CA ARG A 111 5.44 -5.71 27.88
C ARG A 111 6.47 -4.66 28.33
N ILE A 112 6.03 -3.55 28.89
CA ILE A 112 6.88 -2.45 29.38
C ILE A 112 6.57 -2.23 30.85
N GLY A 113 7.56 -2.39 31.72
CA GLY A 113 7.42 -2.29 33.17
C GLY A 113 7.40 -0.85 33.68
N ASP A 114 8.21 0.04 33.12
CA ASP A 114 8.29 1.44 33.52
C ASP A 114 8.77 2.38 32.40
N ALA A 115 8.84 3.68 32.71
CA ALA A 115 9.27 4.72 31.77
C ALA A 115 10.74 4.58 31.34
N ALA A 116 11.62 4.02 32.18
CA ALA A 116 13.02 3.80 31.81
C ALA A 116 13.14 2.67 30.78
N GLU A 117 12.43 1.56 31.01
CA GLU A 117 12.35 0.44 30.06
C GLU A 117 11.73 0.88 28.72
N TYR A 118 10.68 1.71 28.73
CA TYR A 118 10.12 2.28 27.51
C TYR A 118 11.20 3.01 26.68
N GLN A 119 12.01 3.87 27.32
CA GLN A 119 13.05 4.63 26.61
C GLN A 119 14.19 3.72 26.12
N GLU A 120 14.55 2.68 26.88
CA GLU A 120 15.55 1.70 26.46
C GLU A 120 15.08 0.92 25.23
N VAL A 121 13.87 0.36 25.27
CA VAL A 121 13.27 -0.38 24.16
C VAL A 121 13.11 0.51 22.93
N LYS A 122 12.60 1.73 23.09
CA LYS A 122 12.46 2.67 21.97
C LYS A 122 13.80 2.97 21.30
N ARG A 123 14.86 3.24 22.08
CA ARG A 123 16.19 3.53 21.53
C ARG A 123 16.81 2.32 20.83
N ALA A 124 16.65 1.14 21.40
CA ALA A 124 17.14 -0.10 20.80
C ALA A 124 16.42 -0.39 19.47
N ALA A 125 15.10 -0.22 19.42
CA ALA A 125 14.32 -0.35 18.19
C ALA A 125 14.68 0.73 17.16
N GLU A 126 14.84 1.99 17.57
CA GLU A 126 15.31 3.08 16.69
C GLU A 126 16.68 2.76 16.07
N ALA A 127 17.62 2.23 16.87
CA ALA A 127 18.94 1.84 16.38
C ALA A 127 18.86 0.70 15.35
N ALA A 128 18.04 -0.32 15.59
CA ALA A 128 17.82 -1.42 14.66
C ALA A 128 17.19 -0.94 13.34
N ILE A 129 16.18 -0.05 13.42
CA ILE A 129 15.56 0.57 12.24
C ILE A 129 16.57 1.43 11.48
N GLN A 130 17.38 2.22 12.20
CA GLN A 130 18.43 3.06 11.61
C GLN A 130 19.49 2.23 10.88
N GLU A 131 19.92 1.11 11.45
CA GLU A 131 20.88 0.19 10.82
C GLU A 131 20.31 -0.42 9.53
N TYR A 132 19.07 -0.90 9.57
CA TYR A 132 18.39 -1.45 8.40
C TYR A 132 18.19 -0.39 7.31
N ALA A 133 17.63 0.77 7.67
CA ALA A 133 17.28 1.82 6.73
C ALA A 133 18.50 2.46 6.04
N ALA A 134 19.65 2.53 6.73
CA ALA A 134 20.89 3.06 6.18
C ALA A 134 21.44 2.24 4.99
N GLN A 135 20.97 1.00 4.80
CA GLN A 135 21.40 0.13 3.69
C GLN A 135 20.51 0.27 2.44
N LEU A 136 19.37 0.97 2.54
CA LEU A 136 18.35 1.01 1.49
C LEU A 136 18.60 2.07 0.40
N ASP A 137 19.46 3.05 0.67
CA ASP A 137 19.82 4.10 -0.28
C ASP A 137 21.30 4.50 -0.08
N HIS A 138 21.93 5.00 -1.13
CA HIS A 138 23.32 5.49 -1.07
C HIS A 138 23.44 6.81 -0.28
N ARG A 139 22.33 7.54 -0.13
CA ARG A 139 22.26 8.76 0.66
C ARG A 139 22.24 8.44 2.15
N LYS A 140 22.72 9.37 2.96
CA LYS A 140 22.58 9.28 4.41
C LYS A 140 21.10 9.25 4.80
N VAL A 141 20.75 8.29 5.63
CA VAL A 141 19.40 8.12 6.20
C VAL A 141 19.44 8.43 7.69
N ILE A 142 18.49 9.24 8.15
CA ILE A 142 18.29 9.59 9.56
C ILE A 142 16.91 9.06 9.96
N VAL A 143 16.86 8.23 10.99
CA VAL A 143 15.61 7.70 11.56
C VAL A 143 15.29 8.44 12.85
N MET A 144 14.01 8.74 13.07
CA MET A 144 13.49 9.32 14.30
C MET A 144 12.22 8.58 14.71
N VAL A 145 12.18 8.00 15.90
CA VAL A 145 11.04 7.21 16.38
C VAL A 145 10.23 7.98 17.42
N ASN A 146 8.91 7.95 17.28
CA ASN A 146 7.91 8.50 18.22
C ASN A 146 8.26 9.93 18.66
N THR A 147 8.43 10.82 17.68
CA THR A 147 8.88 12.21 17.92
C THR A 147 7.89 13.06 18.72
N ALA A 148 6.68 12.56 18.96
CA ALA A 148 5.66 13.21 19.79
C ALA A 148 5.80 12.85 21.28
N ASP A 149 6.66 11.89 21.64
CA ASP A 149 6.89 11.52 23.03
C ASP A 149 7.43 12.71 23.86
N ASP A 150 6.90 12.85 25.07
CA ASP A 150 7.42 13.70 26.11
C ASP A 150 7.55 12.90 27.42
N SER A 151 8.74 12.31 27.60
CA SER A 151 9.07 11.50 28.78
C SER A 151 9.02 12.27 30.09
N ALA A 152 9.11 13.61 30.07
CA ALA A 152 9.05 14.41 31.29
C ALA A 152 7.61 14.57 31.79
N ASN A 153 6.63 14.37 30.91
CA ASN A 153 5.20 14.49 31.20
C ASN A 153 4.45 13.16 31.01
N ASP A 154 5.17 12.02 31.03
CA ASP A 154 4.63 10.67 30.85
C ASP A 154 3.75 10.50 29.58
N ALA A 155 3.99 11.32 28.56
CA ALA A 155 3.29 11.24 27.28
C ALA A 155 4.11 10.38 26.32
N VAL A 156 3.77 9.10 26.22
CA VAL A 156 4.49 8.11 25.41
C VAL A 156 3.54 7.26 24.59
N TYR A 157 4.01 6.74 23.46
CA TYR A 157 3.19 5.92 22.58
C TYR A 157 3.14 4.45 23.02
N LEU A 158 2.27 4.15 23.98
CA LEU A 158 1.95 2.81 24.46
C LEU A 158 0.55 2.40 24.01
N THR A 159 0.37 1.12 23.65
CA THR A 159 -0.97 0.54 23.37
C THR A 159 -1.12 -0.83 24.00
N LEU A 160 -2.35 -1.23 24.33
CA LEU A 160 -2.69 -2.57 24.81
C LEU A 160 -2.81 -3.56 23.65
N THR A 161 -3.33 -3.11 22.52
CA THR A 161 -3.75 -3.95 21.39
C THR A 161 -2.84 -3.85 20.16
N GLY A 162 -1.85 -2.95 20.18
CA GLY A 162 -0.92 -2.74 19.07
C GLY A 162 -1.36 -1.68 18.06
N THR A 163 -2.47 -0.97 18.29
CA THR A 163 -3.00 0.09 17.42
C THR A 163 -3.54 1.29 18.17
N SER A 164 -3.40 2.50 17.61
CA SER A 164 -3.98 3.73 18.16
C SER A 164 -5.50 3.77 18.06
N ALA A 165 -6.13 2.89 17.26
CA ALA A 165 -7.58 2.79 17.19
C ALA A 165 -8.24 2.51 18.56
N GLU A 166 -7.49 1.92 19.51
CA GLU A 166 -7.98 1.74 20.89
C GLU A 166 -8.15 3.06 21.67
N MET A 167 -7.54 4.16 21.18
CA MET A 167 -7.49 5.47 21.85
C MET A 167 -8.26 6.57 21.08
N GLY A 168 -9.12 6.18 20.14
CA GLY A 168 -10.02 7.10 19.43
C GLY A 168 -9.50 7.63 18.10
N ASP A 169 -8.43 7.04 17.55
CA ASP A 169 -8.07 7.26 16.15
C ASP A 169 -9.00 6.47 15.22
N ASP A 170 -9.54 7.15 14.20
CA ASP A 170 -10.46 6.56 13.23
C ASP A 170 -9.75 6.13 11.93
N GLY A 171 -10.28 5.09 11.29
CA GLY A 171 -9.82 4.59 9.99
C GLY A 171 -10.94 4.49 8.96
N GLU A 172 -10.62 4.77 7.69
CA GLU A 172 -11.56 4.66 6.57
C GLU A 172 -10.87 4.08 5.33
N VAL A 173 -11.59 3.23 4.59
CA VAL A 173 -11.12 2.65 3.33
C VAL A 173 -10.74 3.76 2.35
N GLY A 174 -9.57 3.65 1.74
CA GLY A 174 -9.10 4.62 0.74
C GLY A 174 -8.40 5.85 1.31
N ARG A 175 -8.21 5.95 2.64
CA ARG A 175 -7.47 7.04 3.29
C ARG A 175 -6.00 6.72 3.59
N GLY A 176 -5.55 5.51 3.27
CA GLY A 176 -4.16 5.07 3.45
C GLY A 176 -3.36 5.01 2.15
N ASN A 177 -2.50 4.00 2.05
CA ASN A 177 -1.62 3.75 0.91
C ASN A 177 -2.38 3.56 -0.42
N ARG A 178 -1.69 3.82 -1.54
CA ARG A 178 -2.15 3.44 -2.87
C ARG A 178 -1.73 2.01 -3.17
N LEU A 179 -2.09 1.49 -4.35
CA LEU A 179 -1.82 0.11 -4.73
C LEU A 179 -0.32 -0.23 -4.82
N ASN A 180 0.56 0.77 -4.95
CA ASN A 180 2.02 0.59 -4.87
C ASN A 180 2.56 0.49 -3.42
N GLY A 181 1.68 0.55 -2.41
CA GLY A 181 2.00 0.47 -0.99
C GLY A 181 2.42 1.79 -0.34
N LEU A 182 2.23 2.94 -1.02
CA LEU A 182 2.73 4.24 -0.55
C LEU A 182 1.75 5.39 -0.81
N ILE A 183 1.98 6.51 -0.10
CA ILE A 183 1.41 7.82 -0.42
C ILE A 183 2.54 8.71 -0.97
N THR A 184 2.46 9.05 -2.25
CA THR A 184 3.56 9.71 -2.98
C THR A 184 3.10 11.03 -3.60
N PRO A 185 3.17 12.15 -2.86
CA PRO A 185 2.61 13.44 -3.32
C PRO A 185 3.33 14.04 -4.55
N PHE A 186 4.53 13.55 -4.87
CA PHE A 186 5.30 13.95 -6.06
C PHE A 186 5.10 13.00 -7.25
N ARG A 187 4.13 12.09 -7.19
CA ARG A 187 3.78 11.14 -8.25
C ARG A 187 2.34 11.32 -8.68
N SER A 188 2.03 10.87 -9.88
CA SER A 188 0.62 10.68 -10.27
C SER A 188 0.06 9.49 -9.50
N VAL A 189 -1.12 9.66 -8.89
CA VAL A 189 -1.80 8.63 -8.12
C VAL A 189 -3.28 8.63 -8.45
N SER A 190 -3.90 7.45 -8.41
CA SER A 190 -5.36 7.35 -8.42
C SER A 190 -5.93 7.55 -7.01
N LEU A 191 -7.05 8.26 -6.91
CA LEU A 191 -7.80 8.39 -5.67
C LEU A 191 -8.73 7.20 -5.41
N GLU A 192 -8.86 6.30 -6.39
CA GLU A 192 -9.63 5.07 -6.25
C GLU A 192 -9.10 4.21 -5.10
N ALA A 193 -10.01 3.79 -4.23
CA ALA A 193 -9.72 2.82 -3.17
C ALA A 193 -9.90 1.39 -3.72
N PRO A 194 -8.84 0.59 -3.92
CA PRO A 194 -8.98 -0.77 -4.46
C PRO A 194 -9.63 -1.75 -3.48
N CYS A 195 -9.43 -1.56 -2.16
CA CYS A 195 -9.94 -2.45 -1.12
C CYS A 195 -11.48 -2.46 -1.09
N GLY A 196 -12.08 -3.63 -0.87
CA GLY A 196 -13.54 -3.82 -0.85
C GLY A 196 -14.23 -3.86 -2.22
N LYS A 197 -13.64 -3.27 -3.27
CA LYS A 197 -14.17 -3.33 -4.64
C LYS A 197 -14.09 -4.73 -5.23
N ASN A 198 -15.05 -5.12 -6.08
CA ASN A 198 -15.03 -6.46 -6.69
C ASN A 198 -13.84 -6.59 -7.68
N PRO A 199 -13.19 -7.77 -7.77
CA PRO A 199 -12.04 -7.98 -8.66
C PRO A 199 -12.41 -8.36 -10.09
N ILE A 200 -13.70 -8.29 -10.46
CA ILE A 200 -14.23 -8.77 -11.75
C ILE A 200 -14.34 -7.59 -12.71
N SER A 201 -15.13 -6.58 -12.34
CA SER A 201 -15.51 -5.45 -13.22
C SER A 201 -15.11 -4.10 -12.67
N HIS A 202 -14.66 -4.01 -11.41
CA HIS A 202 -14.41 -2.71 -10.81
C HIS A 202 -13.07 -2.10 -11.26
N VAL A 203 -13.13 -1.19 -12.22
CA VAL A 203 -11.97 -0.56 -12.86
C VAL A 203 -11.06 0.19 -11.88
N GLY A 204 -11.60 0.87 -10.87
CA GLY A 204 -10.80 1.46 -9.79
C GLY A 204 -9.88 0.47 -9.05
N LYS A 205 -10.23 -0.83 -9.01
CA LYS A 205 -9.35 -1.90 -8.50
C LYS A 205 -8.52 -2.51 -9.63
N VAL A 206 -9.19 -3.00 -10.67
CA VAL A 206 -8.59 -3.76 -11.77
C VAL A 206 -7.54 -2.94 -12.50
N TYR A 207 -7.81 -1.67 -12.83
CA TYR A 207 -6.87 -0.83 -13.57
C TYR A 207 -5.72 -0.33 -12.70
N ASN A 208 -5.90 -0.12 -11.40
CA ASN A 208 -4.76 0.17 -10.53
C ASN A 208 -3.84 -1.05 -10.46
N ALA A 209 -4.38 -2.25 -10.26
CA ALA A 209 -3.61 -3.49 -10.27
C ALA A 209 -2.91 -3.73 -11.63
N LEU A 210 -3.62 -3.55 -12.73
CA LEU A 210 -3.08 -3.68 -14.09
C LEU A 210 -1.94 -2.69 -14.33
N ALA A 211 -2.12 -1.42 -13.93
CA ALA A 211 -1.11 -0.39 -14.10
C ALA A 211 0.17 -0.73 -13.32
N LEU A 212 0.07 -1.25 -12.09
CA LEU A 212 1.24 -1.65 -11.31
C LEU A 212 1.99 -2.81 -11.97
N LEU A 213 1.27 -3.88 -12.32
CA LEU A 213 1.89 -5.06 -12.95
C LEU A 213 2.47 -4.73 -14.32
N ALA A 214 1.80 -3.89 -15.11
CA ALA A 214 2.32 -3.43 -16.39
C ALA A 214 3.58 -2.57 -16.21
N ALA A 215 3.60 -1.66 -15.23
CA ALA A 215 4.78 -0.85 -14.95
C ALA A 215 5.99 -1.72 -14.53
N GLN A 216 5.75 -2.76 -13.72
CA GLN A 216 6.76 -3.74 -13.34
C GLN A 216 7.29 -4.51 -14.55
N ASP A 217 6.39 -5.08 -15.35
CA ASP A 217 6.74 -5.83 -16.57
C ASP A 217 7.50 -4.98 -17.58
N ILE A 218 7.11 -3.72 -17.78
CA ILE A 218 7.80 -2.83 -18.72
C ILE A 218 9.25 -2.62 -18.30
N VAL A 219 9.49 -2.37 -17.01
CA VAL A 219 10.86 -2.16 -16.48
C VAL A 219 11.68 -3.44 -16.56
N GLU A 220 11.06 -4.61 -16.36
CA GLU A 220 11.72 -5.91 -16.45
C GLU A 220 12.05 -6.31 -17.91
N LYS A 221 11.07 -6.19 -18.81
CA LYS A 221 11.12 -6.72 -20.18
C LYS A 221 11.72 -5.75 -21.19
N VAL A 222 11.77 -4.45 -20.88
CA VAL A 222 12.32 -3.41 -21.77
C VAL A 222 13.55 -2.78 -21.10
N PRO A 223 14.76 -3.35 -21.25
CA PRO A 223 15.94 -2.94 -20.49
C PRO A 223 16.36 -1.47 -20.65
N ALA A 224 15.91 -0.81 -21.73
CA ALA A 224 16.14 0.61 -21.98
C ALA A 224 15.31 1.53 -21.07
N VAL A 225 14.22 1.03 -20.48
CA VAL A 225 13.37 1.78 -19.55
C VAL A 225 14.03 1.82 -18.17
N ARG A 226 14.17 3.02 -17.63
CA ARG A 226 14.62 3.27 -16.26
C ARG A 226 13.45 3.29 -15.30
N GLU A 227 12.36 3.93 -15.72
CA GLU A 227 11.19 4.21 -14.92
C GLU A 227 9.99 4.48 -15.83
N VAL A 228 8.80 4.06 -15.39
CA VAL A 228 7.56 4.24 -16.14
C VAL A 228 6.41 4.57 -15.19
N SER A 229 5.48 5.38 -15.66
CA SER A 229 4.15 5.56 -15.06
C SER A 229 3.09 5.13 -16.07
N VAL A 230 2.23 4.19 -15.69
CA VAL A 230 1.15 3.65 -16.53
C VAL A 230 -0.17 4.24 -16.07
N TYR A 231 -0.97 4.71 -17.03
CA TYR A 231 -2.27 5.33 -16.85
C TYR A 231 -3.31 4.57 -17.68
N LEU A 232 -4.42 4.20 -17.05
CA LEU A 232 -5.53 3.50 -17.69
C LEU A 232 -6.83 4.23 -17.35
N LEU A 233 -7.61 4.61 -18.37
CA LEU A 233 -8.92 5.27 -18.21
C LEU A 233 -10.01 4.39 -18.83
N SER A 234 -11.01 4.06 -18.03
CA SER A 234 -12.18 3.31 -18.48
C SER A 234 -13.33 4.24 -18.90
N GLN A 235 -14.31 3.67 -19.58
CA GLN A 235 -15.65 4.21 -19.72
C GLN A 235 -16.64 3.16 -19.24
N ILE A 236 -17.63 3.56 -18.45
CA ILE A 236 -18.66 2.65 -17.94
C ILE A 236 -19.33 1.88 -19.09
N GLY A 237 -19.46 0.55 -18.93
CA GLY A 237 -20.05 -0.36 -19.91
C GLY A 237 -19.10 -0.85 -21.01
N SER A 238 -17.90 -0.30 -21.14
CA SER A 238 -16.91 -0.76 -22.12
C SER A 238 -16.19 -2.05 -21.67
N PRO A 239 -15.68 -2.87 -22.60
CA PRO A 239 -14.82 -4.01 -22.26
C PRO A 239 -13.59 -3.58 -21.45
N LEU A 240 -13.20 -4.39 -20.45
CA LEU A 240 -12.08 -4.06 -19.56
C LEU A 240 -10.73 -4.02 -20.28
N ASP A 241 -10.58 -4.80 -21.36
CA ASP A 241 -9.40 -4.87 -22.23
C ASP A 241 -9.35 -3.73 -23.26
N GLN A 242 -10.39 -2.89 -23.34
CA GLN A 242 -10.50 -1.78 -24.29
C GLN A 242 -10.73 -0.44 -23.56
N PRO A 243 -9.75 0.05 -22.78
CA PRO A 243 -9.84 1.33 -22.10
C PRO A 243 -9.96 2.48 -23.12
N LEU A 244 -10.59 3.59 -22.72
CA LEU A 244 -10.56 4.85 -23.49
C LEU A 244 -9.14 5.34 -23.71
N MET A 245 -8.25 5.07 -22.75
CA MET A 245 -6.85 5.42 -22.83
C MET A 245 -6.01 4.41 -22.06
N ALA A 246 -4.93 3.95 -22.70
CA ALA A 246 -3.80 3.29 -22.05
C ALA A 246 -2.51 4.02 -22.45
N THR A 247 -1.89 4.69 -21.49
CA THR A 247 -0.70 5.53 -21.73
C THR A 247 0.41 5.17 -20.77
N ALA A 248 1.64 5.09 -21.27
CA ALA A 248 2.85 5.01 -20.45
C ALA A 248 3.71 6.26 -20.63
N THR A 249 4.05 6.92 -19.53
CA THR A 249 5.11 7.95 -19.50
C THR A 249 6.42 7.28 -19.14
N VAL A 250 7.37 7.30 -20.06
CA VAL A 250 8.60 6.50 -20.00
C VAL A 250 9.82 7.40 -19.80
N HIS A 251 10.63 7.09 -18.79
CA HIS A 251 11.97 7.60 -18.64
C HIS A 251 12.97 6.51 -19.01
N THR A 252 13.77 6.76 -20.03
CA THR A 252 14.82 5.87 -20.53
C THR A 252 16.09 5.98 -19.68
N LYS A 253 16.92 4.93 -19.70
CA LYS A 253 18.24 4.95 -19.06
C LYS A 253 19.22 5.86 -19.80
N ASN A 254 19.25 5.77 -21.12
CA ASN A 254 20.21 6.46 -21.99
C ASN A 254 19.49 7.11 -23.19
N GLY A 255 19.37 8.43 -23.19
CA GLY A 255 18.91 9.18 -24.38
C GLY A 255 17.40 9.24 -24.57
N ASN A 256 16.95 9.41 -25.81
CA ASN A 256 15.55 9.70 -26.14
C ASN A 256 14.71 8.42 -26.27
N LEU A 257 13.39 8.57 -26.10
CA LEU A 257 12.40 7.54 -26.40
C LEU A 257 12.35 7.29 -27.92
N THR A 258 12.77 6.11 -28.37
CA THR A 258 12.76 5.71 -29.79
C THR A 258 11.48 4.96 -30.14
N ALA A 259 11.15 4.88 -31.44
CA ALA A 259 10.00 4.12 -31.91
C ALA A 259 10.06 2.62 -31.54
N SER A 260 11.26 2.03 -31.47
CA SER A 260 11.42 0.65 -31.01
C SER A 260 11.04 0.49 -29.53
N ILE A 261 11.53 1.40 -28.67
CA ILE A 261 11.19 1.36 -27.24
C ILE A 261 9.68 1.59 -27.04
N GLN A 262 9.08 2.48 -27.83
CA GLN A 262 7.64 2.70 -27.82
C GLN A 262 6.88 1.42 -28.19
N ALA A 263 7.29 0.73 -29.25
CA ALA A 263 6.66 -0.52 -29.68
C ALA A 263 6.81 -1.62 -28.61
N ASP A 264 7.98 -1.75 -27.99
CA ASP A 264 8.21 -2.74 -26.93
C ASP A 264 7.33 -2.47 -25.69
N VAL A 265 7.25 -1.19 -25.27
CA VAL A 265 6.38 -0.77 -24.15
C VAL A 265 4.91 -1.00 -24.48
N GLN A 266 4.50 -0.66 -25.70
CA GLN A 266 3.13 -0.87 -26.17
C GLN A 266 2.79 -2.36 -26.19
N GLY A 267 3.68 -3.22 -26.67
CA GLY A 267 3.48 -4.67 -26.68
C GLY A 267 3.23 -5.23 -25.28
N VAL A 268 3.99 -4.77 -24.27
CA VAL A 268 3.76 -5.18 -22.87
C VAL A 268 2.40 -4.70 -22.34
N LEU A 269 1.97 -3.48 -22.67
CA LEU A 269 0.65 -2.98 -22.28
C LEU A 269 -0.48 -3.76 -22.96
N ASP A 270 -0.37 -4.01 -24.26
CA ASP A 270 -1.36 -4.74 -25.05
C ASP A 270 -1.50 -6.18 -24.54
N ASP A 271 -0.38 -6.86 -24.25
CA ASP A 271 -0.37 -8.21 -23.66
C ASP A 271 -1.08 -8.24 -22.29
N ARG A 272 -0.83 -7.23 -21.44
CA ARG A 272 -1.44 -7.13 -20.12
C ARG A 272 -2.95 -6.84 -20.21
N LEU A 273 -3.37 -5.97 -21.14
CA LEU A 273 -4.79 -5.68 -21.40
C LEU A 273 -5.53 -6.89 -21.96
N ALA A 274 -4.95 -7.59 -22.94
CA ALA A 274 -5.53 -8.80 -23.51
C ALA A 274 -5.75 -9.90 -22.46
N ASN A 275 -4.94 -9.90 -21.40
CA ASN A 275 -5.02 -10.85 -20.28
C ASN A 275 -5.61 -10.24 -19.00
N VAL A 276 -6.36 -9.14 -19.08
CA VAL A 276 -6.93 -8.44 -17.91
C VAL A 276 -7.77 -9.36 -17.02
N GLY A 277 -8.45 -10.36 -17.60
CA GLY A 277 -9.24 -11.34 -16.85
C GLY A 277 -8.44 -12.16 -15.82
N ALA A 278 -7.13 -12.37 -16.05
CA ALA A 278 -6.25 -13.09 -15.13
C ALA A 278 -6.03 -12.33 -13.81
N LEU A 279 -6.25 -11.00 -13.79
CA LEU A 279 -6.14 -10.20 -12.56
C LEU A 279 -7.11 -10.66 -11.47
N ARG A 280 -8.27 -11.21 -11.86
CA ARG A 280 -9.23 -11.75 -10.90
C ARG A 280 -8.55 -12.80 -10.01
N ASP A 281 -7.88 -13.76 -10.63
CA ASP A 281 -7.25 -14.88 -9.91
C ASP A 281 -6.04 -14.40 -9.10
N ILE A 282 -5.21 -13.52 -9.68
CA ILE A 282 -4.08 -12.88 -8.98
C ILE A 282 -4.56 -12.17 -7.69
N ILE A 283 -5.67 -11.42 -7.75
CA ILE A 283 -6.23 -10.73 -6.58
C ILE A 283 -6.84 -11.72 -5.59
N LEU A 284 -7.58 -12.73 -6.05
CA LEU A 284 -8.22 -13.72 -5.17
C LEU A 284 -7.20 -14.60 -4.45
N ASN A 285 -6.08 -14.92 -5.11
CA ASN A 285 -4.98 -15.70 -4.53
C ASN A 285 -4.05 -14.86 -3.64
N ARG A 286 -4.30 -13.56 -3.47
CA ARG A 286 -3.45 -12.61 -2.72
C ARG A 286 -2.01 -12.55 -3.27
N GLU A 287 -1.83 -12.74 -4.58
CA GLU A 287 -0.53 -12.65 -5.26
C GLU A 287 -0.09 -11.19 -5.49
N ILE A 288 -1.01 -10.24 -5.30
CA ILE A 288 -0.75 -8.80 -5.35
C ILE A 288 -1.29 -8.13 -4.09
N THR A 289 -0.45 -7.28 -3.47
CA THR A 289 -0.88 -6.42 -2.36
C THR A 289 -1.64 -5.21 -2.91
N LEU A 290 -2.75 -4.83 -2.26
CA LEU A 290 -3.62 -3.76 -2.73
C LEU A 290 -3.38 -2.40 -2.03
N PHE A 291 -2.53 -2.35 -1.00
CA PHE A 291 -2.18 -1.18 -0.21
C PHE A 291 -0.90 -1.43 0.61
#